data_AF-A0A151LN15-F1
#
_entry.id   AF-A0A151LN15-F1
#
_cell.length_a   1.000
_cell.length_b   1.000
_cell.length_c   1.000
_cell.angle_alpha   90.00
_cell.angle_beta   90.00
_cell.angle_gamma   90.00
#
_symmetry.space_group_name_H-M   'P 1'
#
loop_
_entity.id
_entity.type
_entity.pdbx_description
1 polymer ?
#
loop_
_entity_poly.entity_id
_entity_poly.type
_entity_poly.pdbx_seq_one_letter_code
_entity_poly.pdbx_strand_id
1 'polypeptide(L)'
;MKFLQIIKHLKLQNKKNALDNFVNCRTYEHISNINKLFLNKYSSTKEHSEHGQVKHENFLNSKLQYGENSQNGSTNNLKNGKYNMYVSEGNVNINEEKYKHNNISSNNTQYNNNNNNNNSSNFGILHYEGPGWKDHIDDVVNEKKKKKMNRFYLDSQATTMIDPRVLDKMLPYMTYIYGNAHSRNHFFGWESEKAVEDARTNLLNLINGKNNKEIIFTSGATESNNLALIGICTYYNKLNKQKNHIITSQIEHKCILQTCRFLQTKGFEVTYLKPDTNGLVKLEDIKNSIKNNTIMASFIFVNNEIGVIQDIENIGNLCKEKNILFHTDASQAAGKVPIDVEKMNIDLMSMSGHKLYGPKGIGALYIKRKKPNIRLNALIHGGGQERGLRSGTLPTHLIVGFGEAAKVCSLEMNRDEKKVRYFFNYVKDYLTKHLDYIVFNGCQINRYYGNMNISFLFVEGESLLMSLNEIALSSGSACTSSTLEPSYVLRSIGISEDIAHTSIRIGFNRFTTFFEVQQLCINLVKSVQRLRSISPLYEMELEKKNPSNDDNPKFIWT
;
A
#
# COMPACT_ATOMS: atom_id res chain seq x y z
N MET A 1 -34.59 -30.44 -18.15
CA MET A 1 -34.74 -29.99 -16.74
C MET A 1 -33.68 -30.52 -15.77
N LYS A 2 -33.22 -31.79 -15.84
CA LYS A 2 -32.21 -32.34 -14.90
C LYS A 2 -30.81 -31.68 -14.95
N PHE A 3 -30.39 -31.15 -16.11
CA PHE A 3 -29.08 -30.46 -16.25
C PHE A 3 -29.03 -29.09 -15.54
N LEU A 4 -30.15 -28.38 -15.47
CA LEU A 4 -30.28 -27.08 -14.80
C LEU A 4 -30.28 -27.20 -13.27
N GLN A 5 -30.79 -28.31 -12.72
CA GLN A 5 -30.71 -28.60 -11.28
C GLN A 5 -29.28 -28.92 -10.85
N ILE A 6 -28.51 -29.64 -11.66
CA ILE A 6 -27.09 -29.96 -11.38
C ILE A 6 -26.24 -28.68 -11.37
N ILE A 7 -26.43 -27.76 -12.32
CA ILE A 7 -25.72 -26.47 -12.34
C ILE A 7 -26.10 -25.58 -11.13
N LYS A 8 -27.37 -25.62 -10.69
CA LYS A 8 -27.83 -24.87 -9.51
C LYS A 8 -27.25 -25.46 -8.21
N HIS A 9 -27.13 -26.78 -8.13
CA HIS A 9 -26.55 -27.48 -6.98
C HIS A 9 -25.02 -27.29 -6.90
N LEU A 10 -24.32 -27.34 -8.04
CA LEU A 10 -22.88 -27.05 -8.13
C LEU A 10 -22.55 -25.58 -7.79
N LYS A 11 -23.40 -24.61 -8.20
CA LYS A 11 -23.23 -23.20 -7.81
C LYS A 11 -23.48 -22.95 -6.31
N LEU A 12 -24.40 -23.70 -5.70
CA LEU A 12 -24.68 -23.60 -4.25
C LEU A 12 -23.59 -24.27 -3.41
N GLN A 13 -23.09 -25.44 -3.82
CA GLN A 13 -21.96 -26.10 -3.16
C GLN A 13 -20.67 -25.29 -3.29
N ASN A 14 -20.38 -24.70 -4.45
CA ASN A 14 -19.21 -23.82 -4.60
C ASN A 14 -19.31 -22.55 -3.75
N LYS A 15 -20.51 -21.99 -3.54
CA LYS A 15 -20.70 -20.85 -2.63
C LYS A 15 -20.52 -21.25 -1.15
N LYS A 16 -21.00 -22.42 -0.76
CA LYS A 16 -20.89 -22.91 0.63
C LYS A 16 -19.45 -23.29 0.95
N ASN A 17 -18.78 -24.02 0.05
CA ASN A 17 -17.34 -24.33 0.16
C ASN A 17 -16.47 -23.07 0.10
N ALA A 18 -16.82 -22.06 -0.70
CA ALA A 18 -16.09 -20.80 -0.70
C ALA A 18 -16.25 -20.05 0.63
N LEU A 19 -17.41 -20.14 1.29
CA LEU A 19 -17.67 -19.50 2.59
C LEU A 19 -16.97 -20.24 3.75
N ASP A 20 -17.03 -21.58 3.75
CA ASP A 20 -16.39 -22.43 4.75
C ASP A 20 -14.85 -22.42 4.61
N ASN A 21 -14.34 -22.33 3.38
CA ASN A 21 -12.90 -22.11 3.14
C ASN A 21 -12.46 -20.69 3.50
N PHE A 22 -13.35 -19.68 3.45
CA PHE A 22 -13.02 -18.30 3.82
C PHE A 22 -12.78 -18.14 5.32
N VAL A 23 -13.48 -18.90 6.16
CA VAL A 23 -13.31 -18.89 7.62
C VAL A 23 -11.97 -19.51 8.04
N ASN A 24 -11.39 -20.39 7.20
CA ASN A 24 -10.15 -21.12 7.53
C ASN A 24 -8.90 -20.63 6.79
N CYS A 25 -8.99 -19.66 5.88
CA CYS A 25 -7.82 -19.21 5.11
C CYS A 25 -6.95 -18.19 5.87
N ARG A 26 -6.10 -18.70 6.76
CA ARG A 26 -4.73 -18.21 6.91
C ARG A 26 -3.78 -19.41 6.86
N THR A 27 -2.80 -19.33 5.95
CA THR A 27 -1.62 -20.20 5.73
C THR A 27 -1.70 -21.37 4.73
N TYR A 28 -0.71 -21.36 3.82
CA TYR A 28 0.04 -22.43 3.10
C TYR A 28 -0.63 -23.66 2.46
N GLU A 29 -1.85 -24.07 2.82
CA GLU A 29 -2.44 -25.31 2.28
C GLU A 29 -2.78 -25.22 0.78
N HIS A 30 -2.93 -24.00 0.24
CA HIS A 30 -3.30 -23.80 -1.16
C HIS A 30 -2.14 -24.04 -2.15
N ILE A 31 -0.87 -23.97 -1.72
CA ILE A 31 0.30 -24.19 -2.60
C ILE A 31 0.53 -25.69 -2.84
N SER A 32 0.26 -26.54 -1.84
CA SER A 32 0.40 -28.01 -1.95
C SER A 32 -0.65 -28.63 -2.89
N ASN A 33 -1.89 -28.13 -2.86
CA ASN A 33 -2.96 -28.65 -3.70
C ASN A 33 -2.83 -28.26 -5.18
N ILE A 34 -2.22 -27.12 -5.49
CA ILE A 34 -1.93 -26.71 -6.87
C ILE A 34 -0.84 -27.62 -7.47
N ASN A 35 0.20 -27.98 -6.69
CA ASN A 35 1.23 -28.92 -7.14
C ASN A 35 0.69 -30.34 -7.39
N LYS A 36 -0.25 -30.82 -6.58
CA LYS A 36 -0.92 -32.12 -6.82
C LYS A 36 -1.79 -32.15 -8.07
N LEU A 37 -2.48 -31.04 -8.39
CA LEU A 37 -3.27 -30.91 -9.62
C LEU A 37 -2.40 -30.80 -10.89
N PHE A 38 -1.22 -30.18 -10.78
CA PHE A 38 -0.26 -30.12 -11.88
C PHE A 38 0.46 -31.46 -12.14
N LEU A 39 0.83 -32.20 -11.08
CA LEU A 39 1.49 -33.51 -11.21
C LEU A 39 0.56 -34.60 -11.76
N ASN A 40 -0.73 -34.59 -11.39
CA ASN A 40 -1.70 -35.58 -11.89
C ASN A 40 -2.11 -35.40 -13.36
N LYS A 41 -1.79 -34.26 -13.99
CA LYS A 41 -2.05 -34.03 -15.42
C LYS A 41 -0.91 -34.48 -16.33
N TYR A 42 0.27 -34.78 -15.79
CA TYR A 42 1.44 -35.24 -16.56
C TYR A 42 1.69 -36.76 -16.47
N SER A 43 0.98 -37.46 -15.58
CA SER A 43 1.12 -38.91 -15.36
C SER A 43 0.09 -39.76 -16.12
N SER A 44 -0.83 -39.18 -16.90
CA SER A 44 -1.91 -39.92 -17.59
C SER A 44 -1.74 -40.05 -19.11
N THR A 45 -0.53 -39.87 -19.65
CA THR A 45 -0.24 -40.14 -21.07
C THR A 45 1.03 -40.97 -21.19
N LYS A 46 0.94 -42.24 -20.83
CA LYS A 46 1.79 -43.30 -21.36
C LYS A 46 1.10 -44.65 -21.08
N GLU A 47 1.09 -45.48 -22.12
CA GLU A 47 0.77 -46.91 -22.16
C GLU A 47 -0.61 -47.30 -22.72
N HIS A 48 -0.54 -48.28 -23.64
CA HIS A 48 -1.49 -48.79 -24.65
C HIS A 48 -1.49 -47.99 -25.97
N SER A 49 -1.08 -48.53 -27.13
CA SER A 49 -0.79 -49.91 -27.56
C SER A 49 -0.05 -49.90 -28.91
N GLU A 50 0.82 -50.88 -29.14
CA GLU A 50 1.53 -51.17 -30.39
C GLU A 50 0.63 -51.82 -31.48
N HIS A 51 1.13 -51.72 -32.73
CA HIS A 51 0.80 -52.47 -33.95
C HIS A 51 -0.42 -52.04 -34.80
N GLY A 52 -0.14 -51.71 -36.07
CA GLY A 52 -1.16 -51.59 -37.12
C GLY A 52 -0.70 -50.84 -38.37
N GLN A 53 -0.42 -51.58 -39.43
CA GLN A 53 -0.01 -51.19 -40.78
C GLN A 53 -1.06 -50.35 -41.57
N VAL A 54 -0.56 -49.47 -42.47
CA VAL A 54 -0.99 -49.29 -43.89
C VAL A 54 -2.10 -48.28 -44.31
N LYS A 55 -1.69 -47.44 -45.30
CA LYS A 55 -2.38 -46.78 -46.46
C LYS A 55 -3.33 -45.56 -46.31
N HIS A 56 -2.86 -44.45 -46.89
CA HIS A 56 -3.31 -43.74 -48.11
C HIS A 56 -4.80 -43.45 -48.41
N GLU A 57 -5.00 -42.25 -49.03
CA GLU A 57 -6.12 -41.76 -49.87
C GLU A 57 -7.29 -41.05 -49.17
N ASN A 58 -7.96 -40.03 -49.72
CA ASN A 58 -7.70 -38.96 -50.71
C ASN A 58 -8.97 -38.05 -50.69
N PHE A 59 -8.91 -36.93 -51.41
CA PHE A 59 -10.01 -36.03 -51.86
C PHE A 59 -10.45 -34.89 -50.91
N LEU A 60 -10.10 -33.63 -51.18
CA LEU A 60 -10.57 -32.71 -52.27
C LEU A 60 -11.99 -32.17 -52.07
N ASN A 61 -12.11 -30.86 -51.80
CA ASN A 61 -12.84 -29.86 -52.60
C ASN A 61 -12.88 -28.54 -51.81
N SER A 62 -12.10 -27.51 -52.15
CA SER A 62 -12.27 -26.54 -53.26
C SER A 62 -13.48 -25.60 -53.08
N LYS A 63 -13.21 -24.30 -52.80
CA LYS A 63 -13.66 -23.17 -53.63
C LYS A 63 -13.06 -21.82 -53.18
N LEU A 64 -12.47 -21.16 -54.17
CA LEU A 64 -11.97 -19.78 -54.23
C LEU A 64 -13.12 -18.76 -54.28
N GLN A 65 -12.84 -17.51 -53.90
CA GLN A 65 -13.09 -16.37 -54.80
C GLN A 65 -12.28 -15.11 -54.40
N TYR A 66 -11.47 -14.66 -55.35
CA TYR A 66 -10.85 -13.32 -55.44
C TYR A 66 -11.78 -12.40 -56.27
N GLY A 67 -11.64 -11.09 -56.09
CA GLY A 67 -12.12 -10.05 -57.00
C GLY A 67 -11.07 -8.95 -57.14
N GLU A 68 -10.69 -8.64 -58.38
CA GLU A 68 -9.53 -7.88 -58.84
C GLU A 68 -9.81 -6.38 -59.13
N ASN A 69 -8.70 -5.69 -59.50
CA ASN A 69 -8.53 -4.49 -60.37
C ASN A 69 -8.20 -3.18 -59.63
N SER A 70 -7.16 -2.38 -59.97
CA SER A 70 -6.23 -2.39 -61.11
C SER A 70 -5.03 -1.43 -60.92
N GLN A 71 -3.84 -1.91 -61.31
CA GLN A 71 -2.76 -1.32 -62.14
C GLN A 71 -1.92 -0.06 -61.80
N ASN A 72 -0.64 -0.18 -62.28
CA ASN A 72 0.51 0.73 -62.42
C ASN A 72 1.44 0.82 -61.18
N GLY A 73 2.69 0.35 -61.15
CA GLY A 73 3.60 -0.16 -62.19
C GLY A 73 4.90 0.63 -62.21
N SER A 74 5.92 0.23 -61.42
CA SER A 74 7.35 0.36 -61.76
C SER A 74 8.24 -0.36 -60.73
N THR A 75 9.10 -1.21 -61.25
CA THR A 75 9.97 -2.22 -60.64
C THR A 75 11.31 -1.68 -60.13
N ASN A 76 11.88 -2.28 -59.07
CA ASN A 76 13.20 -2.94 -59.16
C ASN A 76 13.63 -3.69 -57.86
N ASN A 77 13.68 -5.02 -58.00
CA ASN A 77 14.72 -5.98 -57.61
C ASN A 77 15.18 -6.15 -56.14
N LEU A 78 14.57 -7.16 -55.51
CA LEU A 78 15.15 -8.05 -54.49
C LEU A 78 15.75 -9.29 -55.15
N LYS A 79 16.94 -9.73 -54.71
CA LYS A 79 17.53 -11.05 -55.02
C LYS A 79 17.31 -12.03 -53.86
N ASN A 80 16.97 -13.25 -54.25
CA ASN A 80 16.61 -14.43 -53.47
C ASN A 80 17.66 -14.94 -52.48
N GLY A 81 17.21 -15.62 -51.42
CA GLY A 81 18.03 -16.56 -50.64
C GLY A 81 17.28 -17.22 -49.48
N LYS A 82 16.85 -18.47 -49.67
CA LYS A 82 16.29 -19.37 -48.65
C LYS A 82 17.30 -19.58 -47.50
N TYR A 83 16.84 -19.59 -46.24
CA TYR A 83 17.62 -20.14 -45.12
C TYR A 83 16.86 -21.27 -44.44
N ASN A 84 17.44 -22.47 -44.56
CA ASN A 84 17.15 -23.65 -43.75
C ASN A 84 17.76 -23.45 -42.35
N MET A 85 17.02 -23.84 -41.32
CA MET A 85 17.52 -23.96 -39.95
C MET A 85 18.47 -25.16 -39.85
N TYR A 86 19.73 -24.89 -39.52
CA TYR A 86 20.66 -25.86 -38.94
C TYR A 86 20.94 -25.45 -37.50
N VAL A 87 20.81 -26.41 -36.58
CA VAL A 87 21.25 -26.31 -35.18
C VAL A 87 22.71 -26.72 -35.15
N SER A 88 23.58 -25.86 -34.63
CA SER A 88 24.98 -26.21 -34.32
C SER A 88 25.27 -25.90 -32.85
N GLU A 89 25.65 -26.93 -32.11
CA GLU A 89 26.27 -26.84 -30.79
C GLU A 89 27.64 -26.17 -30.91
N GLY A 90 27.93 -25.21 -30.04
CA GLY A 90 29.20 -24.49 -29.99
C GLY A 90 29.67 -24.30 -28.56
N ASN A 91 30.76 -24.99 -28.22
CA ASN A 91 31.60 -24.75 -27.03
C ASN A 91 32.22 -23.35 -27.06
N VAL A 92 32.30 -22.68 -25.92
CA VAL A 92 33.15 -21.48 -25.74
C VAL A 92 33.97 -21.61 -24.46
N ASN A 93 35.29 -21.66 -24.66
CA ASN A 93 36.36 -21.54 -23.66
C ASN A 93 36.36 -20.15 -23.01
N ILE A 94 36.67 -20.09 -21.71
CA ILE A 94 36.96 -18.85 -20.98
C ILE A 94 38.48 -18.74 -20.82
N ASN A 95 39.05 -17.68 -21.39
CA ASN A 95 40.45 -17.27 -21.19
C ASN A 95 40.57 -16.34 -19.99
N GLU A 96 41.59 -16.59 -19.16
CA GLU A 96 42.11 -15.70 -18.12
C GLU A 96 42.97 -14.58 -18.73
N GLU A 97 42.81 -13.34 -18.28
CA GLU A 97 43.90 -12.35 -18.28
C GLU A 97 43.92 -11.52 -16.98
N LYS A 98 45.14 -11.40 -16.45
CA LYS A 98 45.58 -10.71 -15.22
C LYS A 98 45.65 -9.20 -15.41
N TYR A 99 45.52 -8.39 -14.34
CA TYR A 99 46.46 -7.28 -14.05
C TYR A 99 46.45 -6.90 -12.55
N LYS A 100 47.59 -6.32 -12.12
CA LYS A 100 48.24 -6.32 -10.78
C LYS A 100 47.89 -5.11 -9.87
N HIS A 101 48.09 -5.32 -8.54
CA HIS A 101 48.68 -4.44 -7.47
C HIS A 101 48.17 -2.98 -7.31
N ASN A 102 48.08 -2.33 -6.13
CA ASN A 102 48.66 -2.53 -4.80
C ASN A 102 48.00 -1.58 -3.76
N ASN A 103 48.20 -1.92 -2.47
CA ASN A 103 48.41 -1.06 -1.29
C ASN A 103 47.33 -0.87 -0.19
N ILE A 104 47.68 -1.45 0.99
CA ILE A 104 47.85 -0.84 2.34
C ILE A 104 46.57 -0.26 2.98
N SER A 105 46.14 -0.47 4.24
CA SER A 105 46.54 -1.14 5.50
C SER A 105 45.20 -1.22 6.31
N SER A 106 44.94 -1.96 7.40
CA SER A 106 45.69 -2.37 8.58
C SER A 106 44.75 -3.26 9.43
N ASN A 107 45.30 -4.36 9.98
CA ASN A 107 45.20 -4.88 11.37
C ASN A 107 43.80 -5.02 12.05
N ASN A 108 43.47 -6.07 12.80
CA ASN A 108 44.30 -7.05 13.50
C ASN A 108 43.43 -8.19 14.12
N THR A 109 44.04 -9.39 14.21
CA THR A 109 43.96 -10.42 15.29
C THR A 109 42.59 -11.05 15.64
N GLN A 110 42.43 -12.35 15.91
CA GLN A 110 43.31 -13.30 16.60
C GLN A 110 42.65 -14.70 16.52
N TYR A 111 43.40 -15.78 16.24
CA TYR A 111 43.61 -16.92 17.17
C TYR A 111 44.34 -18.10 16.49
N ASN A 112 45.22 -18.68 17.30
CA ASN A 112 46.32 -19.57 16.97
C ASN A 112 45.95 -21.01 16.59
N ASN A 113 46.76 -21.52 15.65
CA ASN A 113 47.40 -22.84 15.55
C ASN A 113 47.29 -23.80 16.76
N ASN A 114 47.16 -25.11 16.45
CA ASN A 114 48.20 -26.08 16.80
C ASN A 114 48.10 -27.42 16.01
N ASN A 115 49.13 -27.64 15.20
CA ASN A 115 50.04 -28.80 15.12
C ASN A 115 49.58 -30.23 14.71
N ASN A 116 50.10 -30.60 13.53
CA ASN A 116 51.10 -31.67 13.26
C ASN A 116 50.70 -33.15 13.01
N ASN A 117 51.05 -33.54 11.77
CA ASN A 117 51.93 -34.65 11.36
C ASN A 117 51.37 -36.02 10.90
N ASN A 118 51.65 -36.25 9.60
CA ASN A 118 52.30 -37.41 8.96
C ASN A 118 51.51 -38.68 8.56
N ASN A 119 51.47 -38.86 7.23
CA ASN A 119 51.76 -40.06 6.42
C ASN A 119 51.11 -41.41 6.77
N SER A 120 50.25 -41.93 5.89
CA SER A 120 50.61 -42.96 4.88
C SER A 120 49.36 -43.58 4.24
N SER A 121 49.57 -44.05 3.01
CA SER A 121 48.63 -44.65 2.05
C SER A 121 47.92 -45.92 2.54
N ASN A 122 46.62 -46.06 2.25
CA ASN A 122 46.07 -47.24 1.55
C ASN A 122 44.58 -47.09 1.20
N PHE A 123 44.23 -47.61 0.02
CA PHE A 123 42.89 -47.66 -0.57
C PHE A 123 41.87 -48.35 0.36
N GLY A 124 40.78 -47.65 0.66
CA GLY A 124 39.59 -48.19 1.30
C GLY A 124 38.35 -47.66 0.61
N ILE A 125 37.54 -48.57 0.06
CA ILE A 125 36.26 -48.30 -0.61
C ILE A 125 35.33 -47.63 0.41
N LEU A 126 35.06 -46.33 0.22
CA LEU A 126 34.06 -45.60 1.02
C LEU A 126 32.69 -45.80 0.38
N HIS A 127 31.89 -46.67 0.99
CA HIS A 127 30.44 -46.61 0.90
C HIS A 127 29.99 -45.22 1.37
N TYR A 128 29.57 -44.38 0.42
CA TYR A 128 28.92 -43.11 0.75
C TYR A 128 27.47 -43.43 1.12
N GLU A 129 27.23 -43.69 2.41
CA GLU A 129 25.90 -43.57 2.99
C GLU A 129 25.52 -42.08 2.93
N GLY A 130 24.63 -41.74 1.98
CA GLY A 130 24.14 -40.37 1.83
C GLY A 130 23.46 -39.89 3.11
N PRO A 131 23.62 -38.62 3.51
CA PRO A 131 22.95 -38.09 4.69
C PRO A 131 21.43 -38.09 4.48
N GLY A 132 20.74 -38.94 5.23
CA GLY A 132 19.64 -38.50 6.09
C GLY A 132 18.31 -38.12 5.45
N TRP A 133 17.74 -38.96 4.59
CA TRP A 133 16.29 -38.86 4.24
C TRP A 133 15.35 -39.25 5.41
N LYS A 134 15.89 -39.52 6.60
CA LYS A 134 15.09 -39.76 7.82
C LYS A 134 14.88 -38.51 8.68
N ASP A 135 15.76 -37.51 8.58
CA ASP A 135 15.69 -36.32 9.45
C ASP A 135 14.62 -35.30 8.99
N HIS A 136 14.05 -35.48 7.80
CA HIS A 136 12.98 -34.61 7.28
C HIS A 136 11.55 -35.08 7.60
N ILE A 137 11.38 -36.25 8.24
CA ILE A 137 10.04 -36.72 8.65
C ILE A 137 9.67 -36.14 10.03
N ASP A 138 10.66 -35.87 10.89
CA ASP A 138 10.41 -35.34 12.24
C ASP A 138 10.02 -33.85 12.24
N ASP A 139 10.42 -33.09 11.22
CA ASP A 139 10.01 -31.68 11.05
C ASP A 139 8.53 -31.52 10.67
N VAL A 140 7.94 -32.51 9.99
CA VAL A 140 6.52 -32.51 9.64
C VAL A 140 5.65 -32.92 10.84
N VAL A 141 6.17 -33.76 11.73
CA VAL A 141 5.46 -34.20 12.94
C VAL A 141 5.45 -33.11 14.02
N ASN A 142 6.49 -32.26 14.08
CA ASN A 142 6.59 -31.15 15.04
C ASN A 142 5.79 -29.88 14.69
N GLU A 143 5.16 -29.79 13.52
CA GLU A 143 4.24 -28.67 13.20
C GLU A 143 3.04 -28.60 14.13
N LYS A 144 2.62 -29.71 14.75
CA LYS A 144 1.48 -29.74 15.68
C LYS A 144 1.72 -28.99 17.00
N LYS A 145 2.96 -28.62 17.34
CA LYS A 145 3.32 -27.89 18.57
C LYS A 145 3.66 -26.40 18.36
N LYS A 146 3.75 -25.91 17.12
CA LYS A 146 3.83 -24.46 16.89
C LYS A 146 2.46 -23.87 17.22
N LYS A 147 2.34 -23.21 18.38
CA LYS A 147 1.20 -22.36 18.74
C LYS A 147 0.85 -21.53 17.50
N LYS A 148 -0.28 -21.83 16.85
CA LYS A 148 -0.68 -21.19 15.60
C LYS A 148 -0.74 -19.69 15.89
N MET A 149 0.26 -18.93 15.44
CA MET A 149 0.34 -17.51 15.77
C MET A 149 -0.83 -16.81 15.07
N ASN A 150 -1.84 -16.45 15.86
CA ASN A 150 -2.95 -15.63 15.43
C ASN A 150 -2.43 -14.20 15.26
N ARG A 151 -1.80 -13.90 14.11
CA ARG A 151 -1.25 -12.57 13.81
C ARG A 151 -2.39 -11.59 13.52
N PHE A 152 -2.85 -10.83 14.50
CA PHE A 152 -3.89 -9.82 14.28
C PHE A 152 -3.28 -8.58 13.64
N TYR A 153 -3.89 -8.08 12.56
CA TYR A 153 -3.40 -6.91 11.84
C TYR A 153 -4.32 -5.71 12.06
N LEU A 154 -3.89 -4.79 12.94
CA LEU A 154 -4.62 -3.59 13.31
C LEU A 154 -3.80 -2.33 13.02
N ASP A 155 -3.03 -2.33 11.92
CA ASP A 155 -2.23 -1.19 11.45
C ASP A 155 -2.61 -0.76 10.02
N SER A 156 -3.92 -0.75 9.75
CA SER A 156 -4.45 -0.54 8.39
C SER A 156 -4.15 0.84 7.78
N GLN A 157 -3.79 1.84 8.60
CA GLN A 157 -3.35 3.15 8.09
C GLN A 157 -1.93 3.12 7.52
N ALA A 158 -1.08 2.16 7.92
CA ALA A 158 0.22 1.96 7.29
C ALA A 158 0.06 1.33 5.91
N THR A 159 -0.65 0.20 5.82
CA THR A 159 -0.99 -0.44 4.56
C THR A 159 -2.18 -1.39 4.73
N THR A 160 -2.87 -1.72 3.64
CA THR A 160 -3.90 -2.76 3.64
C THR A 160 -3.45 -3.98 2.86
N MET A 161 -4.01 -5.15 3.17
CA MET A 161 -3.94 -6.29 2.26
C MET A 161 -4.65 -5.98 0.95
N ILE A 162 -4.24 -6.64 -0.14
CA ILE A 162 -4.94 -6.57 -1.42
C ILE A 162 -6.25 -7.35 -1.26
N ASP A 163 -7.39 -6.77 -1.66
CA ASP A 163 -8.67 -7.48 -1.67
C ASP A 163 -8.58 -8.65 -2.68
N PRO A 164 -9.03 -9.87 -2.35
CA PRO A 164 -8.95 -11.00 -3.28
C PRO A 164 -9.60 -10.71 -4.65
N ARG A 165 -10.68 -9.91 -4.69
CA ARG A 165 -11.34 -9.48 -5.93
C ARG A 165 -10.43 -8.61 -6.78
N VAL A 166 -9.59 -7.79 -6.14
CA VAL A 166 -8.60 -6.95 -6.80
C VAL A 166 -7.47 -7.79 -7.37
N LEU A 167 -6.93 -8.73 -6.58
CA LEU A 167 -5.86 -9.62 -7.03
C LEU A 167 -6.29 -10.43 -8.27
N ASP A 168 -7.50 -10.99 -8.26
CA ASP A 168 -8.08 -11.72 -9.38
C ASP A 168 -8.09 -10.89 -10.68
N LYS A 169 -8.43 -9.59 -10.59
CA LYS A 169 -8.38 -8.67 -11.73
C LYS A 169 -6.99 -8.32 -12.21
N MET A 170 -5.97 -8.38 -11.34
CA MET A 170 -4.59 -8.07 -11.70
C MET A 170 -3.91 -9.21 -12.47
N LEU A 171 -4.19 -10.46 -12.09
CA LEU A 171 -3.47 -11.65 -12.58
C LEU A 171 -3.43 -11.79 -14.12
N PRO A 172 -4.51 -11.53 -14.89
CA PRO A 172 -4.45 -11.59 -16.35
C PRO A 172 -3.37 -10.68 -16.97
N TYR A 173 -3.20 -9.48 -16.42
CA TYR A 173 -2.26 -8.48 -16.93
C TYR A 173 -0.80 -8.71 -16.53
N MET A 174 -0.58 -9.71 -15.67
CA MET A 174 0.76 -10.19 -15.31
C MET A 174 1.16 -11.44 -16.09
N THR A 175 0.22 -12.07 -16.79
CA THR A 175 0.41 -13.41 -17.37
C THR A 175 0.22 -13.41 -18.88
N TYR A 176 -1.01 -13.21 -19.37
CA TYR A 176 -1.33 -13.33 -20.80
C TYR A 176 -1.82 -12.04 -21.47
N ILE A 177 -2.16 -10.99 -20.71
CA ILE A 177 -2.49 -9.63 -21.20
C ILE A 177 -1.38 -8.65 -20.78
N TYR A 178 -0.14 -8.95 -21.15
CA TYR A 178 1.07 -8.23 -20.70
C TYR A 178 1.48 -7.06 -21.62
N GLY A 179 0.62 -6.67 -22.55
CA GLY A 179 0.92 -5.63 -23.53
C GLY A 179 1.25 -4.27 -22.91
N ASN A 180 2.08 -3.49 -23.61
CA ASN A 180 2.29 -2.10 -23.25
C ASN A 180 1.08 -1.27 -23.74
N ALA A 181 0.41 -0.55 -22.83
CA ALA A 181 -0.73 0.31 -23.14
C ALA A 181 -0.43 1.44 -24.15
N HIS A 182 0.85 1.71 -24.43
CA HIS A 182 1.25 2.68 -25.46
C HIS A 182 1.54 2.06 -26.83
N SER A 183 1.49 0.73 -26.97
CA SER A 183 1.62 0.06 -28.25
C SER A 183 0.35 0.23 -29.10
N ARG A 184 0.40 1.10 -30.10
CA ARG A 184 -0.79 1.45 -30.91
C ARG A 184 -1.08 0.51 -32.09
N ASN A 185 -0.16 -0.40 -32.42
CA ASN A 185 -0.19 -1.13 -33.69
C ASN A 185 -0.67 -2.59 -33.56
N HIS A 186 -1.00 -3.06 -32.37
CA HIS A 186 -1.41 -4.46 -32.17
C HIS A 186 -2.38 -4.62 -30.99
N PHE A 187 -3.14 -5.71 -31.02
CA PHE A 187 -4.23 -5.97 -30.07
C PHE A 187 -3.77 -6.02 -28.59
N PHE A 188 -2.59 -6.55 -28.28
CA PHE A 188 -2.09 -6.56 -26.89
C PHE A 188 -2.00 -5.15 -26.28
N GLY A 189 -1.68 -4.13 -27.08
CA GLY A 189 -1.61 -2.75 -26.61
C GLY A 189 -2.99 -2.15 -26.44
N TRP A 190 -3.91 -2.40 -27.38
CA TRP A 190 -5.31 -1.95 -27.30
C TRP A 190 -6.06 -2.53 -26.09
N GLU A 191 -5.86 -3.81 -25.78
CA GLU A 191 -6.44 -4.45 -24.60
C GLU A 191 -5.92 -3.83 -23.30
N SER A 192 -4.63 -3.55 -23.24
CA SER A 192 -3.98 -2.92 -22.09
C SER A 192 -4.41 -1.46 -21.91
N GLU A 193 -4.52 -0.71 -23.01
CA GLU A 193 -5.03 0.67 -23.01
C GLU A 193 -6.46 0.73 -22.51
N LYS A 194 -7.34 -0.15 -23.02
CA LYS A 194 -8.72 -0.25 -22.57
C LYS A 194 -8.80 -0.52 -21.06
N ALA A 195 -8.00 -1.45 -20.55
CA ALA A 195 -7.95 -1.77 -19.13
C ALA A 195 -7.51 -0.59 -18.25
N VAL A 196 -6.55 0.20 -18.74
CA VAL A 196 -6.11 1.44 -18.09
C VAL A 196 -7.24 2.47 -18.04
N GLU A 197 -7.98 2.66 -19.12
CA GLU A 197 -9.09 3.63 -19.18
C GLU A 197 -10.32 3.18 -18.36
N ASP A 198 -10.60 1.87 -18.30
CA ASP A 198 -11.62 1.31 -17.41
C ASP A 198 -11.25 1.56 -15.94
N ALA A 199 -9.98 1.35 -15.56
CA ALA A 199 -9.49 1.65 -14.23
C ALA A 199 -9.57 3.15 -13.90
N ARG A 200 -9.29 4.00 -14.89
CA ARG A 200 -9.42 5.47 -14.77
C ARG A 200 -10.87 5.88 -14.49
N THR A 201 -11.81 5.24 -15.17
CA THR A 201 -13.25 5.46 -14.98
C THR A 201 -13.69 5.05 -13.58
N ASN A 202 -13.22 3.91 -13.06
CA ASN A 202 -13.55 3.46 -11.70
C ASN A 202 -13.04 4.43 -10.62
N LEU A 203 -11.83 4.97 -10.79
CA LEU A 203 -11.29 6.00 -9.89
C LEU A 203 -12.08 7.30 -9.96
N LEU A 204 -12.48 7.72 -11.16
CA LEU A 204 -13.27 8.92 -11.37
C LEU A 204 -14.66 8.80 -10.70
N ASN A 205 -15.33 7.65 -10.88
CA ASN A 205 -16.63 7.38 -10.29
C ASN A 205 -16.58 7.37 -8.76
N LEU A 206 -15.48 6.89 -8.17
CA LEU A 206 -15.30 6.87 -6.71
C LEU A 206 -15.37 8.27 -6.08
N ILE A 207 -14.98 9.30 -6.83
CA ILE A 207 -14.78 10.67 -6.33
C ILE A 207 -15.79 11.67 -6.94
N ASN A 208 -16.78 11.16 -7.68
CA ASN A 208 -17.74 11.92 -8.47
C ASN A 208 -17.09 12.91 -9.46
N GLY A 209 -15.98 12.50 -10.10
CA GLY A 209 -15.31 13.29 -11.13
C GLY A 209 -16.05 13.25 -12.47
N LYS A 210 -15.76 14.20 -13.37
CA LYS A 210 -16.53 14.38 -14.62
C LYS A 210 -15.83 13.86 -15.86
N ASN A 211 -14.51 13.86 -15.88
CA ASN A 211 -13.75 13.54 -17.07
C ASN A 211 -12.58 12.61 -16.75
N ASN A 212 -12.52 11.45 -17.42
CA ASN A 212 -11.40 10.51 -17.28
C ASN A 212 -10.03 11.20 -17.44
N LYS A 213 -9.95 12.25 -18.27
CA LYS A 213 -8.71 12.99 -18.48
C LYS A 213 -8.22 13.79 -17.26
N GLU A 214 -8.99 13.84 -16.18
CA GLU A 214 -8.64 14.46 -14.90
C GLU A 214 -7.76 13.56 -14.03
N ILE A 215 -7.75 12.25 -14.28
CA ILE A 215 -6.90 11.31 -13.52
C ILE A 215 -5.55 11.17 -14.22
N ILE A 216 -4.47 11.32 -13.45
CA ILE A 216 -3.07 11.06 -13.84
C ILE A 216 -2.52 9.96 -12.94
N PHE A 217 -2.02 8.87 -13.51
CA PHE A 217 -1.39 7.79 -12.75
C PHE A 217 0.02 8.17 -12.29
N THR A 218 0.33 7.79 -11.05
CA THR A 218 1.63 7.99 -10.39
C THR A 218 2.03 6.70 -9.67
N SER A 219 3.24 6.60 -9.13
CA SER A 219 3.66 5.44 -8.32
C SER A 219 3.05 5.39 -6.92
N GLY A 220 2.29 6.41 -6.50
CA GLY A 220 1.70 6.48 -5.18
C GLY A 220 1.38 7.91 -4.77
N ALA A 221 0.72 8.07 -3.63
CA ALA A 221 0.36 9.40 -3.13
C ALA A 221 1.56 10.30 -2.83
N THR A 222 2.72 9.74 -2.45
CA THR A 222 3.95 10.53 -2.29
C THR A 222 4.34 11.22 -3.60
N GLU A 223 4.32 10.51 -4.73
CA GLU A 223 4.59 11.09 -6.05
C GLU A 223 3.47 12.08 -6.44
N SER A 224 2.20 11.74 -6.20
CA SER A 224 1.06 12.63 -6.48
C SER A 224 1.16 13.96 -5.73
N ASN A 225 1.45 13.93 -4.44
CA ASN A 225 1.62 15.12 -3.59
C ASN A 225 2.79 15.98 -4.06
N ASN A 226 3.91 15.35 -4.43
CA ASN A 226 5.06 16.08 -4.99
C ASN A 226 4.71 16.73 -6.33
N LEU A 227 4.07 15.98 -7.24
CA LEU A 227 3.66 16.47 -8.55
C LEU A 227 2.67 17.63 -8.42
N ALA A 228 1.70 17.54 -7.50
CA ALA A 228 0.74 18.60 -7.24
C ALA A 228 1.44 19.86 -6.75
N LEU A 229 2.23 19.78 -5.67
CA LEU A 229 2.86 20.96 -5.06
C LEU A 229 3.97 21.54 -5.95
N ILE A 230 4.99 20.75 -6.29
CA ILE A 230 6.14 21.25 -7.06
C ILE A 230 5.69 21.65 -8.47
N GLY A 231 4.84 20.84 -9.10
CA GLY A 231 4.38 21.09 -10.46
C GLY A 231 3.58 22.39 -10.57
N ILE A 232 2.64 22.64 -9.65
CA ILE A 232 1.85 23.88 -9.61
C ILE A 232 2.75 25.07 -9.27
N CYS A 233 3.50 25.00 -8.17
CA CYS A 233 4.30 26.12 -7.69
C CYS A 233 5.32 26.58 -8.73
N THR A 234 6.05 25.65 -9.35
CA THR A 234 7.04 25.99 -10.38
C THR A 234 6.41 26.53 -11.66
N TYR A 235 5.22 26.05 -12.05
CA TYR A 235 4.53 26.54 -13.26
C TYR A 235 4.02 27.97 -13.06
N TYR A 236 3.26 28.23 -12.00
CA TYR A 236 2.66 29.54 -11.77
C TYR A 236 3.68 30.59 -11.35
N ASN A 237 4.73 30.23 -10.62
CA ASN A 237 5.82 31.16 -10.30
C ASN A 237 6.60 31.58 -11.56
N LYS A 238 6.78 30.66 -12.52
CA LYS A 238 7.39 30.99 -13.82
C LYS A 238 6.55 32.00 -14.61
N LEU A 239 5.23 31.89 -14.55
CA LEU A 239 4.31 32.83 -15.22
C LEU A 239 4.26 34.19 -14.51
N ASN A 240 4.25 34.19 -13.18
CA ASN A 240 4.30 35.40 -12.37
C ASN A 240 5.20 35.17 -11.16
N LYS A 241 6.39 35.79 -11.16
CA LYS A 241 7.38 35.64 -10.08
C LYS A 241 6.86 36.06 -8.71
N GLN A 242 5.84 36.92 -8.65
CA GLN A 242 5.20 37.34 -7.41
C GLN A 242 4.30 36.25 -6.81
N LYS A 243 3.90 35.23 -7.58
CA LYS A 243 3.12 34.09 -7.08
C LYS A 243 4.07 33.06 -6.49
N ASN A 244 4.27 33.08 -5.18
CA ASN A 244 5.23 32.23 -4.49
C ASN A 244 4.79 31.76 -3.09
N HIS A 245 3.51 31.92 -2.71
CA HIS A 245 3.02 31.55 -1.39
C HIS A 245 2.09 30.32 -1.38
N ILE A 246 2.28 29.43 -0.40
CA ILE A 246 1.52 28.19 -0.18
C ILE A 246 0.99 28.17 1.24
N ILE A 247 -0.25 27.75 1.42
CA ILE A 247 -0.85 27.52 2.75
C ILE A 247 -1.02 26.03 2.96
N THR A 248 -0.60 25.52 4.12
CA THR A 248 -0.73 24.10 4.49
C THR A 248 -0.92 23.97 6.00
N SER A 249 -1.12 22.76 6.52
CA SER A 249 -1.21 22.51 7.97
C SER A 249 0.05 21.87 8.54
N GLN A 250 0.21 21.92 9.86
CA GLN A 250 1.30 21.20 10.55
C GLN A 250 1.05 19.69 10.67
N ILE A 251 -0.19 19.23 10.45
CA ILE A 251 -0.61 17.83 10.58
C ILE A 251 -0.68 17.09 9.25
N GLU A 252 -0.11 17.66 8.19
CA GLU A 252 -0.02 16.98 6.91
C GLU A 252 0.90 15.75 6.98
N HIS A 253 0.77 14.86 6.01
CA HIS A 253 1.72 13.76 5.85
C HIS A 253 3.12 14.30 5.53
N LYS A 254 4.17 13.58 5.99
CA LYS A 254 5.59 13.97 5.78
C LYS A 254 5.91 14.32 4.33
N CYS A 255 5.31 13.67 3.33
CA CYS A 255 5.57 14.02 1.94
C CYS A 255 5.08 15.42 1.55
N ILE A 256 3.99 15.94 2.12
CA ILE A 256 3.58 17.35 1.92
C ILE A 256 4.55 18.28 2.64
N LEU A 257 4.82 18.02 3.93
CA LEU A 257 5.68 18.88 4.74
C LEU A 257 7.10 18.99 4.17
N GLN A 258 7.69 17.87 3.74
CA GLN A 258 9.03 17.86 3.16
C GLN A 258 9.06 18.49 1.78
N THR A 259 8.01 18.33 0.96
CA THR A 259 7.90 19.04 -0.32
C THR A 259 7.77 20.55 -0.12
N CYS A 260 6.99 21.00 0.87
CA CYS A 260 6.90 22.40 1.25
C CYS A 260 8.26 22.94 1.72
N ARG A 261 8.98 22.22 2.59
CA ARG A 261 10.35 22.59 3.01
C ARG A 261 11.31 22.67 1.82
N PHE A 262 11.25 21.73 0.89
CA PHE A 262 12.02 21.78 -0.35
C PHE A 262 11.69 23.04 -1.16
N LEU A 263 10.42 23.39 -1.33
CA LEU A 263 10.00 24.61 -2.02
C LEU A 263 10.47 25.88 -1.30
N GLN A 264 10.55 25.89 0.04
CA GLN A 264 11.14 27.01 0.78
C GLN A 264 12.62 27.23 0.41
N THR A 265 13.40 26.17 0.21
CA THR A 265 14.79 26.29 -0.30
C THR A 265 14.88 26.87 -1.71
N LYS A 266 13.75 26.89 -2.44
CA LYS A 266 13.62 27.47 -3.78
C LYS A 266 13.00 28.88 -3.77
N GLY A 267 12.85 29.49 -2.58
CA GLY A 267 12.33 30.86 -2.44
C GLY A 267 10.81 30.97 -2.38
N PHE A 268 10.09 29.86 -2.19
CA PHE A 268 8.66 29.89 -1.90
C PHE A 268 8.41 30.19 -0.43
N GLU A 269 7.36 30.96 -0.19
CA GLU A 269 6.84 31.22 1.14
C GLU A 269 5.82 30.12 1.51
N VAL A 270 5.90 29.57 2.71
CA VAL A 270 4.95 28.56 3.18
C VAL A 270 4.41 28.93 4.56
N THR A 271 3.10 29.04 4.66
CA THR A 271 2.39 29.19 5.94
C THR A 271 1.93 27.81 6.43
N TYR A 272 2.42 27.40 7.60
CA TYR A 272 2.01 26.14 8.27
C TYR A 272 1.02 26.43 9.40
N LEU A 273 -0.26 26.23 9.13
CA LEU A 273 -1.33 26.45 10.09
C LEU A 273 -1.29 25.41 11.21
N LYS A 274 -1.35 25.90 12.44
CA LYS A 274 -1.49 25.06 13.63
C LYS A 274 -2.98 24.65 13.74
N PRO A 275 -3.30 23.35 13.87
CA PRO A 275 -4.66 22.92 14.15
C PRO A 275 -5.06 23.27 15.60
N ASP A 276 -6.34 23.15 15.90
CA ASP A 276 -6.82 23.14 17.28
C ASP A 276 -6.47 21.82 18.01
N THR A 277 -6.87 21.72 19.28
CA THR A 277 -6.64 20.52 20.10
C THR A 277 -7.38 19.28 19.60
N ASN A 278 -8.39 19.45 18.75
CA ASN A 278 -9.11 18.37 18.10
C ASN A 278 -8.50 17.98 16.75
N GLY A 279 -7.41 18.62 16.31
CA GLY A 279 -6.79 18.37 15.02
C GLY A 279 -7.51 19.00 13.82
N LEU A 280 -8.39 19.99 14.04
CA LEU A 280 -9.10 20.70 12.98
C LEU A 280 -8.43 22.04 12.70
N VAL A 281 -8.27 22.37 11.42
CA VAL A 281 -7.80 23.70 11.00
C VAL A 281 -9.00 24.62 10.89
N LYS A 282 -8.98 25.77 11.58
CA LYS A 282 -10.10 26.72 11.53
C LYS A 282 -10.11 27.44 10.18
N LEU A 283 -11.31 27.57 9.61
CA LEU A 283 -11.51 28.25 8.32
C LEU A 283 -11.02 29.71 8.34
N GLU A 284 -11.20 30.40 9.48
CA GLU A 284 -10.77 31.79 9.64
C GLU A 284 -9.25 31.94 9.60
N ASP A 285 -8.50 30.98 10.14
CA ASP A 285 -7.03 30.99 10.09
C ASP A 285 -6.52 30.82 8.65
N ILE A 286 -7.22 30.00 7.85
CA ILE A 286 -6.95 29.86 6.42
C ILE A 286 -7.21 31.19 5.72
N LYS A 287 -8.38 31.79 5.94
CA LYS A 287 -8.79 33.06 5.32
C LYS A 287 -7.80 34.19 5.62
N ASN A 288 -7.37 34.33 6.88
CA ASN A 288 -6.42 35.36 7.32
C ASN A 288 -5.00 35.13 6.79
N SER A 289 -4.67 33.89 6.41
CA SER A 289 -3.37 33.56 5.82
C SER A 289 -3.31 33.77 4.31
N ILE A 290 -4.44 34.02 3.64
CA ILE A 290 -4.47 34.26 2.20
C ILE A 290 -3.89 35.64 1.88
N LYS A 291 -2.81 35.63 1.11
CA LYS A 291 -2.08 36.80 0.59
C LYS A 291 -2.24 36.94 -0.92
N ASN A 292 -1.93 38.11 -1.47
CA ASN A 292 -1.98 38.36 -2.92
C ASN A 292 -1.05 37.44 -3.74
N ASN A 293 0.09 37.03 -3.15
CA ASN A 293 1.04 36.09 -3.73
C ASN A 293 0.65 34.61 -3.58
N THR A 294 -0.48 34.29 -2.93
CA THR A 294 -0.92 32.90 -2.71
C THR A 294 -1.26 32.22 -4.03
N ILE A 295 -0.71 31.02 -4.20
CA ILE A 295 -0.94 30.13 -5.34
C ILE A 295 -2.01 29.11 -4.99
N MET A 296 -1.80 28.43 -3.87
CA MET A 296 -2.61 27.28 -3.48
C MET A 296 -2.66 27.07 -1.98
N ALA A 297 -3.71 26.37 -1.55
CA ALA A 297 -3.82 25.76 -0.25
C ALA A 297 -3.80 24.22 -0.38
N SER A 298 -3.13 23.55 0.54
CA SER A 298 -3.02 22.09 0.59
C SER A 298 -3.40 21.58 1.97
N PHE A 299 -4.46 20.77 2.07
CA PHE A 299 -4.89 20.19 3.35
C PHE A 299 -5.21 18.71 3.22
N ILE A 300 -4.70 17.90 4.15
CA ILE A 300 -4.99 16.48 4.25
C ILE A 300 -6.49 16.27 4.50
N PHE A 301 -7.12 15.37 3.75
CA PHE A 301 -8.55 15.10 3.91
C PHE A 301 -8.81 14.36 5.22
N VAL A 302 -8.16 13.20 5.37
CA VAL A 302 -8.22 12.37 6.59
C VAL A 302 -6.81 12.18 7.10
N ASN A 303 -6.56 12.62 8.33
CA ASN A 303 -5.23 12.49 8.92
C ASN A 303 -4.88 11.00 9.15
N ASN A 304 -3.67 10.60 8.76
CA ASN A 304 -3.20 9.21 8.85
C ASN A 304 -2.86 8.72 10.26
N GLU A 305 -2.71 9.62 11.23
CA GLU A 305 -2.37 9.28 12.62
C GLU A 305 -3.60 9.30 13.53
N ILE A 306 -4.34 10.41 13.53
CA ILE A 306 -5.48 10.67 14.44
C ILE A 306 -6.86 10.49 13.79
N GLY A 307 -6.93 10.30 12.47
CA GLY A 307 -8.17 9.95 11.78
C GLY A 307 -9.17 11.09 11.62
N VAL A 308 -8.79 12.31 12.00
CA VAL A 308 -9.61 13.52 11.90
C VAL A 308 -9.86 13.86 10.43
N ILE A 309 -11.10 14.23 10.13
CA ILE A 309 -11.54 14.69 8.81
C ILE A 309 -11.50 16.23 8.82
N GLN A 310 -10.80 16.86 7.87
CA GLN A 310 -10.86 18.32 7.68
C GLN A 310 -12.15 18.74 6.98
N ASP A 311 -12.55 20.00 7.14
CA ASP A 311 -13.73 20.57 6.49
C ASP A 311 -13.45 20.95 5.02
N ILE A 312 -13.22 19.93 4.20
CA ILE A 312 -12.77 20.07 2.81
C ILE A 312 -13.76 20.86 1.94
N GLU A 313 -15.06 20.73 2.19
CA GLU A 313 -16.08 21.47 1.44
C GLU A 313 -15.99 22.98 1.68
N ASN A 314 -15.92 23.41 2.95
CA ASN A 314 -15.80 24.84 3.26
C ASN A 314 -14.44 25.41 2.89
N ILE A 315 -13.36 24.63 3.04
CA ILE A 315 -12.02 25.02 2.57
C ILE A 315 -12.01 25.23 1.06
N GLY A 316 -12.60 24.30 0.30
CA GLY A 316 -12.69 24.41 -1.15
C GLY A 316 -13.55 25.59 -1.61
N ASN A 317 -14.67 25.85 -0.94
CA ASN A 317 -15.50 27.03 -1.18
C ASN A 317 -14.72 28.33 -0.98
N LEU A 318 -13.96 28.44 0.11
CA LEU A 318 -13.10 29.60 0.39
C LEU A 318 -12.00 29.75 -0.67
N CYS A 319 -11.34 28.66 -1.06
CA CYS A 319 -10.28 28.69 -2.08
C CYS A 319 -10.82 29.18 -3.43
N LYS A 320 -12.02 28.70 -3.81
CA LYS A 320 -12.71 29.15 -5.02
C LYS A 320 -13.10 30.62 -4.96
N GLU A 321 -13.65 31.09 -3.83
CA GLU A 321 -13.99 32.51 -3.63
C GLU A 321 -12.75 33.41 -3.76
N LYS A 322 -11.61 32.99 -3.20
CA LYS A 322 -10.35 33.74 -3.24
C LYS A 322 -9.50 33.47 -4.49
N ASN A 323 -9.99 32.68 -5.43
CA ASN A 323 -9.32 32.31 -6.67
C ASN A 323 -7.88 31.76 -6.45
N ILE A 324 -7.72 30.91 -5.44
CA ILE A 324 -6.50 30.12 -5.20
C ILE A 324 -6.78 28.64 -5.47
N LEU A 325 -5.76 27.89 -5.85
CA LEU A 325 -5.93 26.46 -6.14
C LEU A 325 -6.06 25.66 -4.84
N PHE A 326 -6.93 24.64 -4.85
CA PHE A 326 -7.10 23.76 -3.70
C PHE A 326 -6.61 22.33 -3.97
N HIS A 327 -5.60 21.90 -3.22
CA HIS A 327 -5.13 20.52 -3.20
C HIS A 327 -5.55 19.82 -1.91
N THR A 328 -5.94 18.54 -2.01
CA THR A 328 -6.14 17.69 -0.83
C THR A 328 -5.47 16.32 -0.95
N ASP A 329 -4.79 15.89 0.11
CA ASP A 329 -4.31 14.51 0.21
C ASP A 329 -5.46 13.61 0.71
N ALA A 330 -6.04 12.84 -0.21
CA ALA A 330 -7.14 11.93 0.05
C ALA A 330 -6.68 10.48 0.22
N SER A 331 -5.39 10.21 0.44
CA SER A 331 -4.85 8.85 0.57
C SER A 331 -5.57 8.00 1.62
N GLN A 332 -5.92 8.60 2.76
CA GLN A 332 -6.69 7.92 3.81
C GLN A 332 -8.20 8.07 3.63
N ALA A 333 -8.67 9.02 2.83
CA ALA A 333 -10.08 9.35 2.66
C ALA A 333 -10.77 8.52 1.57
N ALA A 334 -10.12 8.42 0.40
CA ALA A 334 -10.67 7.76 -0.77
C ALA A 334 -11.13 6.34 -0.42
N GLY A 335 -12.35 5.99 -0.84
CA GLY A 335 -13.00 4.69 -0.59
C GLY A 335 -13.43 4.42 0.85
N LYS A 336 -13.25 5.37 1.76
CA LYS A 336 -13.63 5.23 3.17
C LYS A 336 -14.65 6.26 3.61
N VAL A 337 -14.56 7.47 3.06
CA VAL A 337 -15.54 8.54 3.24
C VAL A 337 -16.08 8.97 1.87
N PRO A 338 -17.33 9.46 1.79
CA PRO A 338 -17.87 10.02 0.55
C PRO A 338 -17.03 11.23 0.09
N ILE A 339 -16.65 11.24 -1.19
CA ILE A 339 -15.92 12.35 -1.81
C ILE A 339 -16.69 12.78 -3.04
N ASP A 340 -16.94 14.08 -3.14
CA ASP A 340 -17.47 14.72 -4.33
C ASP A 340 -16.58 15.91 -4.68
N VAL A 341 -15.68 15.72 -5.65
CA VAL A 341 -14.71 16.74 -6.05
C VAL A 341 -15.36 17.99 -6.65
N GLU A 342 -16.59 17.87 -7.16
CA GLU A 342 -17.34 18.98 -7.72
C GLU A 342 -17.99 19.81 -6.62
N LYS A 343 -18.70 19.16 -5.70
CA LYS A 343 -19.33 19.80 -4.55
C LYS A 343 -18.29 20.45 -3.63
N MET A 344 -17.19 19.75 -3.38
CA MET A 344 -16.12 20.21 -2.49
C MET A 344 -15.16 21.20 -3.15
N ASN A 345 -15.37 21.57 -4.42
CA ASN A 345 -14.51 22.50 -5.17
C ASN A 345 -13.01 22.13 -5.12
N ILE A 346 -12.70 20.84 -5.22
CA ILE A 346 -11.33 20.33 -5.20
C ILE A 346 -10.70 20.52 -6.59
N ASP A 347 -9.52 21.16 -6.63
CA ASP A 347 -8.78 21.39 -7.87
C ASP A 347 -7.76 20.27 -8.14
N LEU A 348 -7.08 19.80 -7.10
CA LEU A 348 -6.14 18.69 -7.14
C LEU A 348 -6.38 17.71 -5.99
N MET A 349 -6.25 16.42 -6.23
CA MET A 349 -6.38 15.42 -5.16
C MET A 349 -5.49 14.21 -5.36
N SER A 350 -4.74 13.87 -4.31
CA SER A 350 -3.84 12.71 -4.30
C SER A 350 -4.53 11.47 -3.74
N MET A 351 -4.29 10.33 -4.38
CA MET A 351 -4.83 9.02 -3.99
C MET A 351 -3.73 7.94 -4.02
N SER A 352 -3.91 6.89 -3.20
CA SER A 352 -2.99 5.76 -3.09
C SER A 352 -3.71 4.41 -3.15
N GLY A 353 -3.21 3.46 -3.95
CA GLY A 353 -3.84 2.15 -4.11
C GLY A 353 -3.80 1.28 -2.86
N HIS A 354 -2.66 1.24 -2.16
CA HIS A 354 -2.48 0.35 -0.99
C HIS A 354 -3.15 0.83 0.30
N LYS A 355 -3.86 1.97 0.26
CA LYS A 355 -4.75 2.43 1.32
C LYS A 355 -6.23 2.11 1.01
N LEU A 356 -6.48 1.45 -0.12
CA LEU A 356 -7.78 1.15 -0.71
C LEU A 356 -7.96 -0.35 -0.96
N TYR A 357 -7.17 -1.21 -0.31
CA TYR A 357 -7.09 -2.65 -0.61
C TYR A 357 -6.60 -2.95 -2.04
N GLY A 358 -5.94 -1.99 -2.68
CA GLY A 358 -5.22 -2.15 -3.94
C GLY A 358 -3.73 -2.46 -3.73
N PRO A 359 -2.97 -2.61 -4.83
CA PRO A 359 -1.54 -2.90 -4.75
C PRO A 359 -0.72 -1.69 -4.29
N LYS A 360 0.48 -1.96 -3.76
CA LYS A 360 1.51 -0.95 -3.47
C LYS A 360 2.19 -0.53 -4.78
N GLY A 361 2.81 0.64 -4.78
CA GLY A 361 3.52 1.16 -5.96
C GLY A 361 2.63 1.75 -7.05
N ILE A 362 1.37 2.08 -6.72
CA ILE A 362 0.47 2.82 -7.61
C ILE A 362 -0.34 3.87 -6.84
N GLY A 363 -0.53 5.01 -7.48
CA GLY A 363 -1.39 6.09 -7.03
C GLY A 363 -1.96 6.85 -8.21
N ALA A 364 -2.69 7.91 -7.89
CA ALA A 364 -3.18 8.84 -8.88
C ALA A 364 -3.22 10.26 -8.32
N LEU A 365 -3.14 11.22 -9.23
CA LEU A 365 -3.41 12.63 -9.00
C LEU A 365 -4.62 13.01 -9.85
N TYR A 366 -5.70 13.41 -9.20
CA TYR A 366 -6.82 14.09 -9.86
C TYR A 366 -6.44 15.55 -10.08
N ILE A 367 -6.71 16.07 -11.28
CA ILE A 367 -6.54 17.47 -11.68
C ILE A 367 -7.80 17.91 -12.39
N LYS A 368 -8.57 18.80 -11.75
CA LYS A 368 -9.84 19.31 -12.26
C LYS A 368 -9.66 19.99 -13.61
N ARG A 369 -10.51 19.64 -14.58
CA ARG A 369 -10.57 20.36 -15.86
C ARG A 369 -11.57 21.51 -15.75
N LYS A 370 -11.05 22.70 -15.46
CA LYS A 370 -11.79 23.97 -15.50
C LYS A 370 -11.27 24.90 -16.59
N LYS A 371 -11.99 25.98 -16.88
CA LYS A 371 -11.53 27.07 -17.76
C LYS A 371 -11.17 28.28 -16.90
N PRO A 372 -9.92 28.80 -16.94
CA PRO A 372 -8.75 28.26 -17.65
C PRO A 372 -8.26 26.92 -17.05
N ASN A 373 -7.60 26.09 -17.87
CA ASN A 373 -7.10 24.79 -17.44
C ASN A 373 -6.04 24.95 -16.34
N ILE A 374 -6.08 24.08 -15.33
CA ILE A 374 -5.00 23.94 -14.37
C ILE A 374 -3.79 23.33 -15.09
N ARG A 375 -2.63 23.95 -14.93
CA ARG A 375 -1.37 23.55 -15.55
C ARG A 375 -0.31 23.38 -14.47
N LEU A 376 0.55 22.38 -14.64
CA LEU A 376 1.68 22.09 -13.77
C LEU A 376 2.86 21.61 -14.61
N ASN A 377 4.07 21.80 -14.10
CA ASN A 377 5.27 21.20 -14.68
C ASN A 377 5.37 19.73 -14.26
N ALA A 378 5.72 18.86 -15.21
CA ALA A 378 6.04 17.47 -14.90
C ALA A 378 7.32 17.37 -14.07
N LEU A 379 7.37 16.39 -13.16
CA LEU A 379 8.59 16.05 -12.41
C LEU A 379 9.41 14.94 -13.09
N ILE A 380 8.73 14.03 -13.77
CA ILE A 380 9.33 12.90 -14.48
C ILE A 380 9.17 13.17 -15.97
N HIS A 381 10.30 13.25 -16.68
CA HIS A 381 10.37 13.53 -18.12
C HIS A 381 10.62 12.25 -18.95
N GLY A 382 10.18 12.27 -20.22
CA GLY A 382 10.34 11.18 -21.18
C GLY A 382 9.03 10.84 -21.92
N GLY A 383 9.03 10.72 -23.25
CA GLY A 383 7.90 10.20 -24.05
C GLY A 383 6.54 10.92 -24.01
N GLY A 384 6.26 11.78 -23.02
CA GLY A 384 5.01 12.54 -22.89
C GLY A 384 3.79 11.73 -22.44
N GLN A 385 3.98 10.59 -21.77
CA GLN A 385 2.86 9.80 -21.20
C GLN A 385 2.04 10.62 -20.19
N GLU A 386 0.84 10.12 -19.88
CA GLU A 386 -0.14 10.80 -19.00
C GLU A 386 -0.27 12.29 -19.33
N ARG A 387 -0.46 12.58 -20.62
CA ARG A 387 -0.71 13.93 -21.15
C ARG A 387 0.45 14.90 -20.90
N GLY A 388 1.67 14.37 -20.85
CA GLY A 388 2.90 15.12 -20.62
C GLY A 388 3.15 15.49 -19.16
N LEU A 389 2.32 15.01 -18.21
CA LEU A 389 2.44 15.34 -16.79
C LEU A 389 3.22 14.29 -15.99
N ARG A 390 3.18 13.03 -16.42
CA ARG A 390 3.86 11.92 -15.76
C ARG A 390 4.36 10.90 -16.79
N SER A 391 5.63 11.02 -17.12
CA SER A 391 6.31 10.19 -18.10
C SER A 391 6.56 8.75 -17.59
N GLY A 392 6.75 7.82 -18.52
CA GLY A 392 7.09 6.43 -18.23
C GLY A 392 5.95 5.45 -18.53
N THR A 393 6.32 4.19 -18.76
CA THR A 393 5.38 3.11 -19.08
C THR A 393 4.34 2.94 -17.97
N LEU A 394 3.08 2.81 -18.37
CA LEU A 394 1.98 2.55 -17.44
C LEU A 394 2.04 1.10 -16.95
N PRO A 395 2.12 0.84 -15.63
CA PRO A 395 2.11 -0.50 -15.08
C PRO A 395 0.66 -1.04 -15.08
N THR A 396 0.21 -1.57 -16.23
CA THR A 396 -1.18 -1.99 -16.49
C THR A 396 -1.79 -2.80 -15.35
N HIS A 397 -1.10 -3.83 -14.86
CA HIS A 397 -1.59 -4.68 -13.76
C HIS A 397 -1.81 -3.90 -12.45
N LEU A 398 -0.94 -2.95 -12.09
CA LEU A 398 -1.12 -2.13 -10.89
C LEU A 398 -2.29 -1.15 -11.06
N ILE A 399 -2.42 -0.56 -12.24
CA ILE A 399 -3.52 0.36 -12.58
C ILE A 399 -4.86 -0.36 -12.52
N VAL A 400 -4.96 -1.55 -13.12
CA VAL A 400 -6.16 -2.39 -13.05
C VAL A 400 -6.51 -2.73 -11.60
N GLY A 401 -5.51 -3.13 -10.81
CA GLY A 401 -5.72 -3.40 -9.39
C GLY A 401 -6.23 -2.19 -8.63
N PHE A 402 -5.70 -1.01 -8.92
CA PHE A 402 -6.14 0.24 -8.28
C PHE A 402 -7.56 0.64 -8.70
N GLY A 403 -7.90 0.50 -9.98
CA GLY A 403 -9.25 0.73 -10.48
C GLY A 403 -10.29 -0.22 -9.89
N GLU A 404 -9.99 -1.52 -9.81
CA GLU A 404 -10.89 -2.49 -9.17
C GLU A 404 -11.03 -2.21 -7.67
N ALA A 405 -9.95 -1.84 -7.00
CA ALA A 405 -9.97 -1.45 -5.59
C ALA A 405 -10.91 -0.26 -5.35
N ALA A 406 -10.86 0.75 -6.23
CA ALA A 406 -11.75 1.90 -6.18
C ALA A 406 -13.23 1.50 -6.37
N LYS A 407 -13.51 0.65 -7.36
CA LYS A 407 -14.85 0.12 -7.62
C LYS A 407 -15.40 -0.67 -6.43
N VAL A 408 -14.62 -1.60 -5.89
CA VAL A 408 -15.00 -2.41 -4.74
C VAL A 408 -15.27 -1.52 -3.52
N CYS A 409 -14.39 -0.54 -3.25
CA CYS A 409 -14.59 0.36 -2.12
C CYS A 409 -15.84 1.23 -2.30
N SER A 410 -16.14 1.70 -3.51
CA SER A 410 -17.38 2.44 -3.78
C SER A 410 -18.64 1.63 -3.41
N LEU A 411 -18.66 0.33 -3.71
CA LEU A 411 -19.79 -0.56 -3.42
C LEU A 411 -19.91 -0.90 -1.91
N GLU A 412 -18.79 -1.13 -1.24
CA GLU A 412 -18.78 -1.61 0.16
C GLU A 412 -18.70 -0.49 1.19
N MET A 413 -18.49 0.78 0.78
CA MET A 413 -18.17 1.90 1.66
C MET A 413 -19.12 2.01 2.87
N ASN A 414 -20.43 1.96 2.64
CA ASN A 414 -21.44 2.09 3.71
C ASN A 414 -21.39 0.91 4.70
N ARG A 415 -21.20 -0.31 4.18
CA ARG A 415 -21.07 -1.51 5.02
C ARG A 415 -19.80 -1.45 5.86
N ASP A 416 -18.68 -1.10 5.23
CA ASP A 416 -17.38 -0.99 5.89
C ASP A 416 -17.41 0.10 6.96
N GLU A 417 -18.01 1.25 6.68
CA GLU A 417 -18.18 2.37 7.61
C GLU A 417 -18.94 1.93 8.87
N LYS A 418 -20.12 1.30 8.71
CA LYS A 418 -20.92 0.80 9.84
C LYS A 418 -20.13 -0.19 10.71
N LYS A 419 -19.37 -1.07 10.07
CA LYS A 419 -18.55 -2.08 10.75
C LYS A 419 -17.43 -1.42 11.56
N VAL A 420 -16.65 -0.52 10.95
CA VAL A 420 -15.54 0.12 11.67
C VAL A 420 -16.04 1.08 12.76
N ARG A 421 -17.20 1.74 12.56
CA ARG A 421 -17.87 2.54 13.59
C ARG A 421 -18.28 1.69 14.80
N TYR A 422 -18.85 0.51 14.56
CA TYR A 422 -19.19 -0.42 15.63
C TYR A 422 -17.94 -0.84 16.43
N PHE A 423 -16.85 -1.20 15.76
CA PHE A 423 -15.59 -1.54 16.43
C PHE A 423 -15.00 -0.37 17.21
N PHE A 424 -15.01 0.83 16.64
CA PHE A 424 -14.55 2.04 17.32
C PHE A 424 -15.29 2.27 18.63
N ASN A 425 -16.63 2.24 18.60
CA ASN A 425 -17.45 2.46 19.80
C ASN A 425 -17.23 1.35 20.83
N TYR A 426 -17.18 0.09 20.40
CA TYR A 426 -16.93 -1.03 21.30
C TYR A 426 -15.59 -0.91 22.02
N VAL A 427 -14.51 -0.60 21.30
CA VAL A 427 -13.18 -0.42 21.91
C VAL A 427 -13.18 0.78 22.84
N LYS A 428 -13.78 1.89 22.43
CA LYS A 428 -13.87 3.10 23.25
C LYS A 428 -14.57 2.82 24.58
N ASP A 429 -15.77 2.23 24.54
CA ASP A 429 -16.57 1.93 25.72
C ASP A 429 -15.87 0.93 26.64
N TYR A 430 -15.25 -0.11 26.06
CA TYR A 430 -14.51 -1.11 26.82
C TYR A 430 -13.31 -0.49 27.55
N LEU A 431 -12.49 0.30 26.84
CA LEU A 431 -11.31 0.92 27.45
C LEU A 431 -11.69 1.94 28.52
N THR A 432 -12.69 2.79 28.29
CA THR A 432 -13.15 3.78 29.28
C THR A 432 -13.74 3.12 30.54
N LYS A 433 -14.33 1.93 30.42
CA LYS A 433 -14.85 1.19 31.58
C LYS A 433 -13.74 0.56 32.44
N HIS A 434 -12.61 0.18 31.82
CA HIS A 434 -11.59 -0.65 32.46
C HIS A 434 -10.28 0.08 32.78
N LEU A 435 -10.06 1.25 32.20
CA LEU A 435 -8.84 2.03 32.36
C LEU A 435 -9.17 3.50 32.68
N ASP A 436 -8.44 4.05 33.63
CA ASP A 436 -8.37 5.48 33.92
C ASP A 436 -7.26 6.16 33.10
N TYR A 437 -7.22 7.50 33.12
CA TYR A 437 -6.19 8.31 32.45
C TYR A 437 -5.88 7.91 31.00
N ILE A 438 -6.93 7.71 30.21
CA ILE A 438 -6.82 7.49 28.76
C ILE A 438 -7.29 8.75 28.02
N VAL A 439 -6.57 9.12 26.96
CA VAL A 439 -6.91 10.27 26.12
C VAL A 439 -7.10 9.80 24.69
N PHE A 440 -8.25 10.09 24.10
CA PHE A 440 -8.51 9.83 22.69
C PHE A 440 -8.09 11.03 21.87
N ASN A 441 -7.08 10.85 21.02
CA ASN A 441 -6.46 11.94 20.28
C ASN A 441 -7.27 12.30 19.03
N GLY A 442 -7.49 13.60 18.84
CA GLY A 442 -8.26 14.19 17.74
C GLY A 442 -9.78 14.21 17.95
N CYS A 443 -10.48 14.87 17.03
CA CYS A 443 -11.93 15.01 17.04
C CYS A 443 -12.65 13.65 17.14
N GLN A 444 -13.67 13.58 17.99
CA GLN A 444 -14.48 12.37 18.20
C GLN A 444 -15.68 12.28 17.26
N ILE A 445 -16.11 13.41 16.70
CA ILE A 445 -17.30 13.52 15.85
C ILE A 445 -16.89 13.46 14.38
N ASN A 446 -16.08 14.43 13.91
CA ASN A 446 -15.66 14.53 12.53
C ASN A 446 -14.39 13.69 12.27
N ARG A 447 -14.54 12.36 12.20
CA ARG A 447 -13.43 11.43 12.05
C ARG A 447 -13.76 10.22 11.20
N TYR A 448 -12.73 9.56 10.70
CA TYR A 448 -12.82 8.21 10.18
C TYR A 448 -12.69 7.19 11.34
N TYR A 449 -13.74 6.41 11.56
CA TYR A 449 -13.81 5.45 12.68
C TYR A 449 -12.90 4.22 12.53
N GLY A 450 -12.39 3.92 11.33
CA GLY A 450 -11.39 2.86 11.17
C GLY A 450 -9.99 3.26 11.63
N ASN A 451 -9.81 4.48 12.15
CA ASN A 451 -8.60 4.93 12.83
C ASN A 451 -8.96 5.36 14.26
N MET A 452 -8.18 4.91 15.22
CA MET A 452 -8.26 5.31 16.61
C MET A 452 -6.85 5.57 17.13
N ASN A 453 -6.61 6.74 17.73
CA ASN A 453 -5.34 7.09 18.34
C ASN A 453 -5.59 7.40 19.81
N ILE A 454 -4.88 6.72 20.70
CA ILE A 454 -5.09 6.78 22.15
C ILE A 454 -3.75 6.96 22.85
N SER A 455 -3.68 7.90 23.78
CA SER A 455 -2.58 8.03 24.74
C SER A 455 -2.94 7.39 26.07
N PHE A 456 -2.07 6.51 26.56
CA PHE A 456 -2.19 5.87 27.87
C PHE A 456 -1.23 6.53 28.85
N LEU A 457 -1.71 7.49 29.63
CA LEU A 457 -0.83 8.19 30.56
C LEU A 457 -0.16 7.19 31.52
N PHE A 458 1.08 7.53 31.88
CA PHE A 458 1.96 6.76 32.77
C PHE A 458 2.46 5.43 32.20
N VAL A 459 2.28 5.19 30.88
CA VAL A 459 2.76 4.00 30.18
C VAL A 459 3.57 4.39 28.96
N GLU A 460 4.80 3.89 28.87
CA GLU A 460 5.62 4.08 27.67
C GLU A 460 5.06 3.26 26.48
N GLY A 461 4.87 3.92 25.33
CA GLY A 461 4.21 3.32 24.17
C GLY A 461 4.97 2.16 23.53
N GLU A 462 6.31 2.21 23.49
CA GLU A 462 7.11 1.11 22.95
C GLU A 462 7.01 -0.14 23.82
N SER A 463 7.15 0.02 25.14
CA SER A 463 6.91 -1.03 26.13
C SER A 463 5.50 -1.64 26.01
N LEU A 464 4.49 -0.81 25.73
CA LEU A 464 3.13 -1.28 25.47
C LEU A 464 3.04 -2.09 24.16
N LEU A 465 3.62 -1.63 23.06
CA LEU A 465 3.65 -2.36 21.79
C LEU A 465 4.41 -3.69 21.91
N MET A 466 5.54 -3.71 22.61
CA MET A 466 6.31 -4.93 22.88
C MET A 466 5.49 -5.96 23.68
N SER A 467 4.65 -5.49 24.60
CA SER A 467 3.76 -6.37 25.37
C SER A 467 2.60 -6.96 24.54
N LEU A 468 2.31 -6.38 23.38
CA LEU A 468 1.24 -6.77 22.46
C LEU A 468 1.78 -7.49 21.22
N ASN A 469 2.79 -8.33 21.37
CA ASN A 469 3.51 -8.99 20.27
C ASN A 469 2.65 -9.84 19.31
N GLU A 470 1.47 -10.31 19.74
CA GLU A 470 0.51 -11.04 18.90
C GLU A 470 -0.35 -10.11 18.01
N ILE A 471 -0.32 -8.79 18.24
CA ILE A 471 -1.15 -7.77 17.57
C ILE A 471 -0.27 -6.72 16.89
N ALA A 472 -0.32 -6.63 15.56
CA ALA A 472 0.36 -5.57 14.83
C ALA A 472 -0.38 -4.23 14.99
N LEU A 473 0.29 -3.29 15.66
CA LEU A 473 -0.14 -1.93 15.96
C LEU A 473 0.99 -0.95 15.61
N SER A 474 0.71 0.35 15.71
CA SER A 474 1.72 1.42 15.50
C SER A 474 1.66 2.42 16.64
N SER A 475 2.77 3.06 16.99
CA SER A 475 2.84 4.18 17.95
C SER A 475 2.44 5.54 17.34
N GLY A 476 2.09 5.58 16.05
CA GLY A 476 1.75 6.83 15.37
C GLY A 476 2.95 7.66 14.93
N SER A 477 4.15 7.49 15.52
CA SER A 477 5.37 8.11 15.00
C SER A 477 5.64 7.61 13.58
N ALA A 478 5.61 8.54 12.61
CA ALA A 478 5.72 8.21 11.20
C ALA A 478 7.07 7.55 10.89
N CYS A 479 7.08 6.21 10.76
CA CYS A 479 8.04 5.34 10.08
C CYS A 479 9.39 5.97 9.70
N THR A 480 10.18 6.38 10.68
CA THR A 480 11.60 6.68 10.51
C THR A 480 12.33 5.86 11.57
N SER A 481 12.84 4.71 11.15
CA SER A 481 13.54 3.70 11.97
C SER A 481 14.86 4.18 12.60
N SER A 482 15.12 5.49 12.63
CA SER A 482 16.41 6.08 12.96
C SER A 482 16.38 7.12 14.08
N THR A 483 15.22 7.70 14.43
CA THR A 483 15.13 8.70 15.50
C THR A 483 13.85 8.55 16.30
N LEU A 484 14.01 8.51 17.63
CA LEU A 484 12.95 8.37 18.64
C LEU A 484 12.18 9.69 18.82
N GLU A 485 11.77 10.34 17.73
CA GLU A 485 11.04 11.60 17.82
C GLU A 485 9.55 11.36 18.07
N PRO A 486 8.92 12.09 19.01
CA PRO A 486 7.49 12.00 19.26
C PRO A 486 6.69 12.40 18.01
N SER A 487 5.44 11.93 17.92
CA SER A 487 4.56 12.30 16.80
C SER A 487 4.43 13.82 16.69
N TYR A 488 4.86 14.35 15.54
CA TYR A 488 4.70 15.77 15.23
C TYR A 488 3.23 16.16 15.12
N VAL A 489 2.34 15.24 14.74
CA VAL A 489 0.89 15.48 14.66
C VAL A 489 0.32 15.69 16.06
N LEU A 490 0.68 14.82 17.02
CA LEU A 490 0.24 14.95 18.41
C LEU A 490 0.77 16.24 19.05
N ARG A 491 2.04 16.57 18.81
CA ARG A 491 2.62 17.84 19.26
C ARG A 491 1.90 19.06 18.66
N SER A 492 1.51 19.01 17.40
CA SER A 492 0.79 20.10 16.73
C SER A 492 -0.61 20.36 17.31
N ILE A 493 -1.29 19.33 17.86
CA ILE A 493 -2.56 19.49 18.57
C ILE A 493 -2.39 19.83 20.06
N GLY A 494 -1.16 20.08 20.51
CA GLY A 494 -0.85 20.55 21.86
C GLY A 494 -0.65 19.44 22.89
N ILE A 495 -0.46 18.19 22.47
CA ILE A 495 -0.09 17.10 23.37
C ILE A 495 1.41 17.24 23.70
N SER A 496 1.76 17.14 24.99
CA SER A 496 3.15 17.19 25.44
C SER A 496 3.95 16.00 24.90
N GLU A 497 5.27 16.16 24.78
CA GLU A 497 6.14 15.12 24.23
C GLU A 497 6.05 13.83 25.05
N ASP A 498 6.02 13.92 26.37
CA ASP A 498 5.86 12.79 27.29
C ASP A 498 4.59 11.98 26.98
N ILE A 499 3.45 12.67 26.79
CA ILE A 499 2.17 12.01 26.48
C ILE A 499 2.16 11.47 25.05
N ALA A 500 2.83 12.12 24.11
CA ALA A 500 2.92 11.66 22.73
C ALA A 500 3.66 10.29 22.64
N HIS A 501 4.67 10.06 23.48
CA HIS A 501 5.36 8.76 23.57
C HIS A 501 4.51 7.64 24.17
N THR A 502 3.40 7.97 24.83
CA THR A 502 2.44 6.99 25.39
C THR A 502 1.32 6.59 24.42
N SER A 503 1.39 7.06 23.17
CA SER A 503 0.30 6.89 22.21
C SER A 503 0.42 5.62 21.36
N ILE A 504 -0.73 5.03 21.05
CA ILE A 504 -0.87 3.96 20.05
C ILE A 504 -1.95 4.32 19.04
N ARG A 505 -1.77 3.84 17.83
CA ARG A 505 -2.73 3.91 16.72
C ARG A 505 -3.23 2.51 16.39
N ILE A 506 -4.56 2.40 16.38
CA ILE A 506 -5.31 1.21 16.01
C ILE A 506 -6.01 1.50 14.69
N GLY A 507 -5.79 0.62 13.71
CA GLY A 507 -6.31 0.73 12.36
C GLY A 507 -7.16 -0.47 11.96
N PHE A 508 -8.48 -0.30 11.99
CA PHE A 508 -9.44 -1.31 11.53
C PHE A 508 -9.60 -1.30 10.01
N ASN A 509 -9.95 -2.46 9.45
CA ASN A 509 -10.23 -2.62 8.03
C ASN A 509 -11.40 -3.58 7.77
N ARG A 510 -11.72 -3.77 6.49
CA ARG A 510 -12.78 -4.64 5.97
C ARG A 510 -12.68 -6.07 6.52
N PHE A 511 -11.48 -6.59 6.66
CA PHE A 511 -11.20 -7.97 7.07
C PHE A 511 -11.02 -8.14 8.57
N THR A 512 -10.91 -7.05 9.34
CA THR A 512 -10.89 -7.11 10.81
C THR A 512 -12.14 -7.81 11.32
N THR A 513 -11.98 -8.79 12.19
CA THR A 513 -13.08 -9.55 12.80
C THR A 513 -13.41 -9.03 14.19
N PHE A 514 -14.63 -9.28 14.67
CA PHE A 514 -15.00 -8.89 16.03
C PHE A 514 -14.15 -9.62 17.09
N PHE A 515 -13.78 -10.88 16.83
CA PHE A 515 -12.87 -11.64 17.70
C PHE A 515 -11.51 -10.95 17.85
N GLU A 516 -10.91 -10.46 16.76
CA GLU A 516 -9.67 -9.69 16.80
C GLU A 516 -9.81 -8.42 17.65
N VAL A 517 -10.96 -7.75 17.57
CA VAL A 517 -11.26 -6.55 18.38
C VAL A 517 -11.41 -6.89 19.87
N GLN A 518 -12.07 -8.00 20.21
CA GLN A 518 -12.20 -8.45 21.59
C GLN A 518 -10.84 -8.82 22.20
N GLN A 519 -10.01 -9.55 21.44
CA GLN A 519 -8.66 -9.90 21.89
C GLN A 519 -7.77 -8.67 22.06
N LEU A 520 -7.88 -7.69 21.17
CA LEU A 520 -7.23 -6.38 21.36
C LEU A 520 -7.65 -5.76 22.69
N CYS A 521 -8.94 -5.62 22.97
CA CYS A 521 -9.43 -5.02 24.22
C CYS A 521 -8.87 -5.71 25.47
N ILE A 522 -8.96 -7.04 25.52
CA ILE A 522 -8.51 -7.84 26.68
C ILE A 522 -7.00 -7.67 26.89
N ASN A 523 -6.21 -7.85 25.83
CA ASN A 523 -4.76 -7.78 25.90
C ASN A 523 -4.27 -6.36 26.22
N LEU A 524 -4.90 -5.34 25.62
CA LEU A 524 -4.55 -3.95 25.84
C LEU A 524 -4.79 -3.52 27.29
N VAL A 525 -5.95 -3.84 27.87
CA VAL A 525 -6.24 -3.54 29.28
C VAL A 525 -5.24 -4.24 30.21
N LYS A 526 -5.03 -5.55 30.01
CA LYS A 526 -4.09 -6.34 30.81
C LYS A 526 -2.68 -5.76 30.75
N SER A 527 -2.21 -5.39 29.56
CA SER A 527 -0.89 -4.82 29.36
C SER A 527 -0.73 -3.44 30.00
N VAL A 528 -1.72 -2.55 29.83
CA VAL A 528 -1.69 -1.21 30.44
C VAL A 528 -1.68 -1.31 31.96
N GLN A 529 -2.53 -2.15 32.55
CA GLN A 529 -2.57 -2.34 34.02
C GLN A 529 -1.24 -2.89 34.55
N ARG A 530 -0.64 -3.87 33.87
CA ARG A 530 0.67 -4.42 34.23
C ARG A 530 1.80 -3.38 34.13
N LEU A 531 1.80 -2.55 33.08
CA LEU A 531 2.83 -1.51 32.93
C LEU A 531 2.65 -0.39 33.95
N ARG A 532 1.40 -0.04 34.28
CA ARG A 532 1.10 0.94 35.33
C ARG A 532 1.50 0.45 36.72
N SER A 533 1.36 -0.84 37.03
CA SER A 533 1.75 -1.38 38.35
C SER A 533 3.25 -1.34 38.62
N ILE A 534 4.07 -1.10 37.60
CA ILE A 534 5.54 -0.96 37.72
C ILE A 534 6.01 0.44 37.31
N SER A 535 5.09 1.39 37.10
CA SER A 535 5.39 2.75 36.66
C SER A 535 5.46 3.69 37.87
N PRO A 536 6.64 4.25 38.20
CA PRO A 536 6.76 5.19 39.32
C PRO A 536 5.89 6.43 39.16
N LEU A 537 5.68 6.88 37.91
CA LEU A 537 4.84 8.03 37.60
C LEU A 537 3.36 7.79 37.94
N TYR A 538 2.90 6.54 37.82
CA TYR A 538 1.53 6.18 38.17
C TYR A 538 1.34 6.07 39.68
N GLU A 539 2.31 5.49 40.38
CA GLU A 539 2.34 5.40 41.85
C GLU A 539 2.26 6.80 42.48
N MET A 540 3.11 7.73 42.05
CA MET A 540 3.09 9.13 42.51
C MET A 540 1.74 9.82 42.28
N GLU A 541 1.01 9.48 41.22
CA GLU A 541 -0.29 10.07 40.93
C GLU A 541 -1.42 9.47 41.78
N LEU A 542 -1.33 8.17 42.12
CA LEU A 542 -2.25 7.53 43.05
C LEU A 542 -2.09 8.07 44.47
N GLU A 543 -0.86 8.30 44.93
CA GLU A 543 -0.57 8.90 46.24
C GLU A 543 -1.17 10.30 46.39
N LYS A 544 -1.11 11.13 45.33
CA LYS A 544 -1.75 12.47 45.34
C LYS A 544 -3.27 12.42 45.48
N LYS A 545 -3.92 11.38 44.97
CA LYS A 545 -5.40 11.26 45.00
C LYS A 545 -5.94 10.73 46.32
N ASN A 546 -5.13 10.01 47.09
CA ASN A 546 -5.50 9.50 48.42
C ASN A 546 -4.65 10.15 49.53
N PRO A 547 -4.82 11.45 49.82
CA PRO A 547 -4.14 12.07 50.96
C PRO A 547 -4.89 11.75 52.28
N SER A 548 -4.65 10.58 52.88
CA SER A 548 -4.95 10.27 54.30
C SER A 548 -4.43 8.86 54.64
N ASN A 549 -3.76 8.55 55.75
CA ASN A 549 -3.29 9.22 56.97
C ASN A 549 -2.00 8.46 57.40
N ASP A 550 -1.04 9.15 58.02
CA ASP A 550 0.20 8.61 58.63
C ASP A 550 1.12 7.77 57.71
N ASP A 551 2.15 8.42 57.15
CA ASP A 551 3.53 8.23 57.60
C ASP A 551 4.50 8.97 56.67
N ASN A 552 5.50 9.62 57.27
CA ASN A 552 6.65 10.15 56.54
C ASN A 552 7.23 9.06 55.60
N PRO A 553 7.54 9.35 54.33
CA PRO A 553 8.25 8.39 53.50
C PRO A 553 9.67 8.22 54.06
N LYS A 554 9.91 7.12 54.77
CA LYS A 554 11.26 6.61 55.01
C LYS A 554 11.78 6.05 53.69
N PHE A 555 12.47 6.88 52.92
CA PHE A 555 13.36 6.39 51.88
C PHE A 555 14.44 5.53 52.53
N ILE A 556 14.27 4.20 52.48
CA ILE A 556 15.36 3.27 52.73
C ILE A 556 15.92 2.92 51.35
N TRP A 557 17.07 3.48 51.04
CA TRP A 557 17.91 2.98 49.96
C TRP A 557 18.53 1.65 50.42
N THR A 558 18.30 0.58 49.68
CA THR A 558 19.15 -0.63 49.68
C THR A 558 19.61 -0.93 48.28
#